data_AF-A0A0S9RT38-F1
#
_entry.id   AF-A0A0S9RT38-F1
#
_cell.length_a   1.000
_cell.length_b   1.000
_cell.length_c   1.000
_cell.angle_alpha   90.00
_cell.angle_beta   90.00
_cell.angle_gamma   90.00
#
_symmetry.space_group_name_H-M   'P 1'
#
loop_
_entity.id
_entity.type
_entity.pdbx_description
1 polymer ?
#
loop_
_entity_poly.entity_id
_entity_poly.type
_entity_poly.pdbx_seq_one_letter_code
_entity_poly.pdbx_strand_id
1 'polypeptide(L)'
;MSTPLDALEEFPQPETHVSRAARVARERETAKERARRWREEQRSAAAVDAALIAGLARAFLPDGVDYVEGPVPLRGDAVPLKKVLDHAAKALRNGGGDYDEGKRLVGERLQVALTEILRRRRARAT
;
A
#
# COMPACT_ATOMS: atom_id res chain seq x y z
N MET A 1 -32.78 -50.61 52.78
CA MET A 1 -33.60 -49.99 51.72
C MET A 1 -32.70 -49.04 50.93
N SER A 2 -32.89 -49.05 49.62
CA SER A 2 -32.05 -48.44 48.58
C SER A 2 -31.87 -46.92 48.74
N THR A 3 -30.66 -46.44 48.48
CA THR A 3 -30.36 -45.02 48.22
C THR A 3 -31.19 -44.53 47.01
N PRO A 4 -31.89 -43.38 47.09
CA PRO A 4 -32.51 -42.78 45.91
C PRO A 4 -31.44 -42.09 45.07
N LEU A 5 -31.46 -42.45 43.81
CA LEU A 5 -30.50 -42.18 42.74
C LEU A 5 -30.80 -40.83 42.06
N ASP A 6 -31.11 -39.78 42.82
CA ASP A 6 -31.62 -38.50 42.28
C ASP A 6 -30.59 -37.36 42.28
N ALA A 7 -29.30 -37.67 42.35
CA ALA A 7 -28.24 -36.66 42.43
C ALA A 7 -27.26 -36.68 41.25
N LEU A 8 -27.71 -37.08 40.05
CA LEU A 8 -26.88 -37.03 38.86
C LEU A 8 -27.73 -36.60 37.67
N GLU A 9 -27.63 -35.32 37.30
CA GLU A 9 -27.37 -34.86 35.93
C GLU A 9 -27.46 -33.33 35.84
N GLU A 10 -26.60 -32.62 36.57
CA GLU A 10 -26.07 -31.35 36.06
C GLU A 10 -24.77 -31.70 35.34
N PHE A 11 -24.86 -31.92 34.02
CA PHE A 11 -23.67 -32.03 33.18
C PHE A 11 -22.93 -30.69 33.20
N PRO A 12 -21.69 -30.62 33.71
CA PRO A 12 -20.90 -29.40 33.57
C PRO A 12 -20.63 -29.21 32.07
N GLN A 13 -21.03 -28.06 31.52
CA GLN A 13 -20.64 -27.70 30.16
C GLN A 13 -19.11 -27.74 30.08
N PRO A 14 -18.51 -28.32 29.02
CA PRO A 14 -17.06 -28.34 28.89
C PRO A 14 -16.58 -26.90 28.71
N GLU A 15 -16.07 -26.30 29.80
CA GLU A 15 -15.28 -25.08 29.74
C GLU A 15 -14.16 -25.31 28.73
N THR A 16 -14.29 -24.67 27.57
CA THR A 16 -13.32 -24.81 26.48
C THR A 16 -12.09 -23.99 26.87
N HIS A 17 -11.26 -24.52 27.77
CA HIS A 17 -9.99 -23.93 28.13
C HIS A 17 -9.07 -24.02 26.90
N VAL A 18 -9.12 -23.01 26.05
CA VAL A 18 -8.15 -22.83 24.97
C VAL A 18 -6.78 -22.76 25.62
N SER A 19 -5.96 -23.79 25.39
CA SER A 19 -4.66 -23.87 26.02
C SER A 19 -3.86 -22.61 25.73
N ARG A 20 -3.05 -22.15 26.70
CA ARG A 20 -2.15 -20.99 26.52
C ARG A 20 -1.33 -21.10 25.23
N ALA A 21 -0.95 -22.33 24.85
CA ALA A 21 -0.28 -22.64 23.60
C ALA A 21 -1.14 -22.33 22.36
N ALA A 22 -2.42 -22.69 22.36
CA ALA A 22 -3.35 -22.38 21.27
C ALA A 22 -3.61 -20.86 21.13
N ARG A 23 -3.67 -20.12 22.25
CA ARG A 23 -3.77 -18.66 22.22
C ARG A 23 -2.52 -18.01 21.62
N VAL A 24 -1.32 -18.42 22.06
CA VAL A 24 -0.05 -17.92 21.53
C VAL A 24 0.12 -18.28 20.04
N ALA A 25 -0.34 -19.46 19.60
CA ALA A 25 -0.33 -19.85 18.20
C ALA A 25 -1.17 -18.91 17.33
N ARG A 26 -2.41 -18.59 17.76
CA ARG A 26 -3.29 -17.62 17.07
C ARG A 26 -2.70 -16.21 17.03
N GLU A 27 -2.09 -15.75 18.13
CA GLU A 27 -1.41 -14.44 18.18
C GLU A 27 -0.21 -14.40 17.21
N ARG A 28 0.54 -15.50 17.08
CA ARG A 28 1.63 -15.61 16.09
C ARG A 28 1.13 -15.62 14.65
N GLU A 29 0.04 -16.31 14.35
CA GLU A 29 -0.56 -16.31 13.02
C GLU A 29 -1.07 -14.94 12.60
N THR A 30 -1.82 -14.26 13.48
CA THR A 30 -2.30 -12.89 13.23
C THR A 30 -1.15 -11.90 13.07
N ALA A 31 -0.05 -12.05 13.80
CA ALA A 31 1.15 -11.24 13.61
C ALA A 31 1.82 -11.51 12.25
N LYS A 32 1.94 -12.77 11.83
CA LYS A 32 2.46 -13.13 10.50
C LYS A 32 1.61 -12.54 9.38
N GLU A 33 0.29 -12.60 9.51
CA GLU A 33 -0.62 -12.05 8.51
C GLU A 33 -0.52 -10.53 8.42
N ARG A 34 -0.46 -9.82 9.55
CA ARG A 34 -0.20 -8.37 9.57
C ARG A 34 1.13 -8.02 8.88
N ALA A 35 2.19 -8.77 9.18
CA ALA A 35 3.49 -8.55 8.55
C ALA A 35 3.48 -8.85 7.04
N ARG A 36 2.65 -9.80 6.59
CA ARG A 36 2.46 -10.08 5.16
C ARG A 36 1.72 -8.94 4.46
N ARG A 37 0.58 -8.51 5.01
CA ARG A 37 -0.22 -7.40 4.47
C ARG A 37 0.62 -6.12 4.37
N TRP A 38 1.36 -5.78 5.42
CA TRP A 38 2.26 -4.63 5.41
C TRP A 38 3.30 -4.72 4.29
N ARG A 39 3.92 -5.89 4.06
CA ARG A 39 4.89 -6.08 2.96
C ARG A 39 4.25 -6.00 1.57
N GLU A 40 2.98 -6.40 1.44
CA GLU A 40 2.23 -6.26 0.19
C GLU A 40 1.88 -4.78 -0.07
N GLU A 41 1.45 -4.05 0.96
CA GLU A 41 1.21 -2.61 0.90
C GLU A 41 2.47 -1.82 0.52
N GLN A 42 3.62 -2.13 1.12
CA GLN A 42 4.89 -1.48 0.77
C GLN A 42 5.31 -1.77 -0.68
N ARG A 43 5.09 -2.99 -1.18
CA ARG A 43 5.38 -3.33 -2.58
C ARG A 43 4.48 -2.57 -3.53
N SER A 44 3.19 -2.45 -3.22
CA SER A 44 2.25 -1.65 -4.01
C SER A 44 2.64 -0.17 -4.03
N ALA A 45 2.96 0.40 -2.88
CA ALA A 45 3.42 1.80 -2.79
C ALA A 45 4.70 2.03 -3.60
N ALA A 46 5.67 1.11 -3.52
CA ALA A 46 6.91 1.19 -4.30
C ALA A 46 6.65 1.12 -5.81
N ALA A 47 5.68 0.31 -6.25
CA ALA A 47 5.29 0.25 -7.66
C ALA A 47 4.68 1.58 -8.15
N VAL A 48 3.83 2.21 -7.34
CA VAL A 48 3.26 3.53 -7.64
C VAL A 48 4.34 4.61 -7.68
N ASP A 49 5.28 4.59 -6.74
CA ASP A 49 6.40 5.54 -6.70
C ASP A 49 7.33 5.36 -7.92
N ALA A 50 7.61 4.12 -8.32
CA ALA A 50 8.38 3.82 -9.54
C ALA A 50 7.66 4.32 -10.79
N ALA A 51 6.34 4.14 -10.87
CA ALA A 51 5.53 4.64 -11.98
C ALA A 51 5.49 6.18 -12.03
N LEU A 52 5.45 6.86 -10.88
CA LEU A 52 5.55 8.31 -10.79
C LEU A 52 6.88 8.81 -11.38
N ILE A 53 8.00 8.16 -11.01
CA ILE A 53 9.33 8.50 -11.52
C ILE A 53 9.40 8.28 -13.04
N ALA A 54 8.89 7.14 -13.53
CA ALA A 54 8.84 6.86 -14.96
C ALA A 54 7.97 7.89 -15.71
N GLY A 55 6.82 8.27 -15.13
CA GLY A 55 5.92 9.27 -15.68
C GLY A 55 6.56 10.65 -15.75
N LEU A 56 7.30 11.03 -14.71
CA LEU A 56 8.06 12.27 -14.67
C LEU A 56 9.16 12.28 -15.74
N ALA A 57 9.98 11.23 -15.79
CA ALA A 57 11.05 11.09 -16.78
C ALA A 57 10.50 11.17 -18.22
N ARG A 58 9.36 10.50 -18.48
CA ARG A 58 8.73 10.54 -19.80
C ARG A 58 8.15 11.92 -20.13
N ALA A 59 7.64 12.64 -19.14
CA ALA A 59 7.09 13.97 -19.35
C ALA A 59 8.17 15.02 -19.69
N PHE A 60 9.42 14.81 -19.25
CA PHE A 60 10.58 15.62 -19.62
C PHE A 60 11.18 15.25 -20.98
N LEU A 61 10.87 14.08 -21.53
CA LEU A 61 11.31 13.72 -22.88
C LEU A 61 10.52 14.54 -23.93
N PRO A 62 11.19 15.21 -24.89
CA PRO A 62 10.48 15.90 -25.97
C PRO A 62 9.75 14.89 -26.86
N ASP A 63 8.56 15.26 -27.33
CA ASP A 63 7.79 14.40 -28.21
C ASP A 63 8.56 14.20 -29.53
N GLY A 64 8.77 12.94 -29.95
CA GLY A 64 9.45 12.61 -31.21
C GLY A 64 10.98 12.50 -31.15
N VAL A 65 11.58 12.47 -29.97
CA VAL A 65 13.02 12.19 -29.83
C VAL A 65 13.24 10.67 -29.79
N ASP A 66 13.94 10.16 -30.81
CA ASP A 66 14.54 8.83 -30.75
C ASP A 66 15.48 8.78 -29.54
N TYR A 67 15.32 7.76 -28.70
CA TYR A 67 16.16 7.59 -27.52
C TYR A 67 17.63 7.50 -27.96
N VAL A 68 18.41 8.55 -27.66
CA VAL A 68 19.86 8.52 -27.79
C VAL A 68 20.41 8.04 -26.46
N GLU A 69 21.17 6.95 -26.49
CA GLU A 69 21.82 6.38 -25.32
C GLU A 69 22.74 7.44 -24.67
N GLY A 70 22.44 7.84 -23.43
CA GLY A 70 23.17 8.91 -22.75
C GLY A 70 22.34 9.66 -21.70
N PRO A 71 22.93 10.64 -21.00
CA PRO A 71 22.23 11.47 -20.03
C PRO A 71 21.17 12.31 -20.74
N VAL A 72 19.91 12.17 -20.30
CA VAL A 72 18.80 13.02 -20.77
C VAL A 72 18.93 14.39 -20.09
N PRO A 73 19.11 15.49 -20.85
CA PRO A 73 19.17 16.82 -20.27
C PRO A 73 17.78 17.19 -19.73
N LEU A 74 17.65 17.26 -18.39
CA LEU A 74 16.46 17.81 -17.75
C LEU A 74 16.45 19.31 -17.99
N ARG A 75 15.55 19.76 -18.86
CA ARG A 75 15.28 21.20 -19.03
C ARG A 75 14.52 21.67 -17.79
N GLY A 76 14.88 22.83 -17.24
CA GLY A 76 14.21 23.42 -16.08
C GLY A 76 12.78 23.92 -16.35
N ASP A 77 12.18 23.48 -17.45
CA ASP A 77 10.84 23.86 -17.87
C ASP A 77 9.79 23.23 -16.95
N ALA A 78 8.72 23.97 -16.68
CA ALA A 78 7.61 23.46 -15.91
C ALA A 78 6.91 22.34 -16.70
N VAL A 79 6.89 21.13 -16.14
CA VAL A 79 6.15 20.01 -16.73
C VAL A 79 4.71 20.03 -16.23
N PRO A 80 3.70 20.00 -17.14
CA PRO A 80 2.31 19.92 -16.73
C PRO A 80 2.05 18.65 -15.91
N LEU A 81 1.50 18.80 -14.70
CA LEU A 81 1.17 17.67 -13.82
C LEU A 81 0.27 16.64 -14.52
N LYS A 82 -0.65 17.11 -15.37
CA LYS A 82 -1.51 16.24 -16.20
C LYS A 82 -0.69 15.27 -17.08
N LYS A 83 0.42 15.74 -17.66
CA LYS A 83 1.31 14.92 -18.51
C LYS A 83 2.04 13.87 -17.66
N VAL A 84 2.51 14.23 -16.47
CA VAL A 84 3.14 13.29 -15.52
C VAL A 84 2.15 12.19 -15.11
N LEU A 85 0.93 12.56 -14.73
CA LEU A 85 -0.10 11.61 -14.32
C LEU A 85 -0.48 10.63 -15.44
N ASP A 86 -0.65 11.13 -16.67
CA ASP A 86 -0.95 10.30 -17.84
C ASP A 86 0.18 9.28 -18.13
N HIS A 87 1.44 9.71 -18.08
CA HIS A 87 2.58 8.80 -18.29
C HIS A 87 2.77 7.81 -17.15
N ALA A 88 2.55 8.21 -15.90
CA ALA A 88 2.63 7.32 -14.75
C ALA A 88 1.54 6.24 -14.81
N ALA A 89 0.30 6.62 -15.14
CA ALA A 89 -0.81 5.68 -15.34
C ALA A 89 -0.54 4.71 -16.51
N LYS A 90 0.05 5.20 -17.62
CA LYS A 90 0.51 4.33 -18.72
C LYS A 90 1.59 3.35 -18.26
N ALA A 91 2.52 3.78 -17.41
CA ALA A 91 3.56 2.90 -16.88
C ALA A 91 2.97 1.77 -16.00
N LEU A 92 2.00 2.09 -15.13
CA LEU A 92 1.29 1.07 -14.34
C LEU A 92 0.51 0.10 -15.23
N ARG A 93 -0.18 0.60 -16.26
CA ARG A 93 -0.87 -0.25 -17.24
C ARG A 93 0.09 -1.20 -17.95
N ASN A 94 1.24 -0.69 -18.40
CA ASN A 94 2.25 -1.51 -19.07
C ASN A 94 2.87 -2.57 -18.13
N GLY A 95 2.85 -2.34 -16.82
CA GLY A 95 3.21 -3.33 -15.79
C GLY A 95 2.12 -4.37 -15.49
N GLY A 96 1.01 -4.39 -16.25
CA GLY A 96 -0.12 -5.31 -16.08
C GLY A 96 -1.27 -4.77 -15.23
N GLY A 97 -1.25 -3.49 -14.85
CA GLY A 97 -2.34 -2.83 -14.13
C GLY A 97 -3.42 -2.20 -15.02
N ASP A 98 -4.34 -1.49 -14.39
CA ASP A 98 -5.35 -0.67 -15.07
C ASP A 98 -4.93 0.82 -15.11
N TYR A 99 -5.31 1.51 -16.19
CA TYR A 99 -4.94 2.91 -16.40
C TYR A 99 -5.68 3.87 -15.45
N ASP A 100 -6.99 3.73 -15.30
CA ASP A 100 -7.80 4.65 -14.49
C ASP A 100 -7.49 4.46 -13.01
N GLU A 101 -7.34 3.21 -12.59
CA GLU A 101 -6.86 2.87 -11.25
C GLU A 101 -5.45 3.39 -11.01
N GLY A 102 -4.55 3.24 -11.99
CA GLY A 102 -3.20 3.78 -11.90
C GLY A 102 -3.18 5.31 -11.74
N LYS A 103 -4.04 6.01 -12.48
CA LYS A 103 -4.17 7.48 -12.38
C LYS A 103 -4.69 7.89 -10.99
N ARG A 104 -5.65 7.16 -10.43
CA ARG A 104 -6.18 7.37 -9.08
C ARG A 104 -5.09 7.19 -8.03
N LEU A 105 -4.40 6.05 -8.04
CA LEU A 105 -3.35 5.69 -7.08
C LEU A 105 -2.20 6.72 -7.08
N VAL A 106 -1.73 7.10 -8.27
CA VAL A 106 -0.66 8.10 -8.41
C VAL A 106 -1.13 9.48 -7.91
N GLY A 107 -2.37 9.87 -8.23
CA GLY A 107 -2.98 11.11 -7.75
C GLY A 107 -3.07 11.18 -6.23
N GLU A 108 -3.57 10.11 -5.59
CA GLU A 108 -3.64 9.99 -4.13
C GLU A 108 -2.26 10.08 -3.48
N ARG A 109 -1.27 9.38 -4.06
CA ARG A 109 0.11 9.39 -3.57
C ARG A 109 0.71 10.79 -3.57
N LEU A 110 0.50 11.56 -4.64
CA LEU A 110 0.93 12.95 -4.74
C LEU A 110 0.21 13.85 -3.74
N GLN A 111 -1.10 13.66 -3.56
CA GLN A 111 -1.89 14.45 -2.61
C GLN A 111 -1.40 14.28 -1.17
N VAL A 112 -1.03 13.05 -0.78
CA VAL A 112 -0.41 12.77 0.52
C VAL A 112 0.91 13.52 0.66
N ALA A 113 1.78 13.46 -0.35
CA ALA A 113 3.07 14.15 -0.33
C ALA A 113 2.91 15.68 -0.24
N LEU A 114 1.99 16.26 -1.02
CA LEU A 114 1.68 17.68 -0.97
C LEU A 114 1.18 18.11 0.41
N THR A 115 0.28 17.34 0.99
CA THR A 115 -0.28 17.62 2.32
C THR A 115 0.82 17.65 3.38
N GLU A 116 1.76 16.69 3.35
CA GLU A 116 2.88 16.65 4.30
C GLU A 116 3.87 17.81 4.08
N ILE A 117 4.14 18.19 2.83
CA ILE A 117 4.99 19.36 2.51
C ILE A 117 4.35 20.65 3.05
N LEU A 118 3.05 20.84 2.83
CA LEU A 118 2.32 22.02 3.30
C LEU A 118 2.29 22.06 4.83
N ARG A 119 2.08 20.93 5.50
CA ARG A 119 2.14 20.81 6.97
C ARG A 119 3.49 21.25 7.51
N ARG A 120 4.59 20.77 6.91
CA ARG A 120 5.96 21.13 7.31
C ARG A 120 6.28 22.60 7.07
N ARG A 121 5.80 23.17 5.95
CA ARG A 121 5.96 24.61 5.68
C ARG A 121 5.26 25.46 6.73
N ARG A 122 4.03 25.09 7.10
CA ARG A 122 3.27 25.80 8.14
C ARG A 122 3.97 25.75 9.49
N ALA A 123 4.52 24.59 9.87
CA ALA A 123 5.24 24.43 11.13
C ALA A 123 6.58 25.20 11.20
N ARG A 124 7.16 25.59 10.05
CA ARG A 124 8.37 26.43 10.00
C ARG A 124 8.09 27.93 9.99
N ALA A 125 6.84 28.31 9.77
CA ALA A 125 6.41 29.72 9.73
C ALA A 125 5.92 30.23 11.10
N THR A 126 5.85 29.34 12.09
CA THR A 126 5.53 29.61 13.50
C THR A 126 6.77 29.45 14.35
#